data_AF-T1DAD7-F1
#
_entry.id   AF-T1DAD7-F1
#
_cell.length_a   1.000
_cell.length_b   1.000
_cell.length_c   1.000
_cell.angle_alpha   90.00
_cell.angle_beta   90.00
_cell.angle_gamma   90.00
#
_symmetry.space_group_name_H-M   'P 1'
#
loop_
_entity.id
_entity.type
_entity.pdbx_description
1 polymer ?
#
loop_
_entity_poly.entity_id
_entity_poly.type
_entity_poly.pdbx_seq_one_letter_code
_entity_poly.pdbx_strand_id
1 'polypeptide(L)'
;YLHIQSQIAWNISAADTSDSGPAGSSGGISSVFSEPSWQKSTEANSVIQGQGRGVPDIAATANNTWMYASSDGSLLQYEVWGTSIASPLVAGLVAEMDAVLTHEGRPPLGFADPSIYAWANRMVAPMNSTSTTGFLPTGSYNSTLPTLPFDDVT
;
A
#
# COMPACT_ATOMS: atom_id res chain seq x y z
N TYR A 1 -20.41 -0.65 1.92
CA TYR A 1 -19.42 -0.07 0.99
C TYR A 1 -18.96 1.25 1.57
N LEU A 2 -17.68 1.41 1.91
CA LEU A 2 -17.13 2.72 2.26
C LEU A 2 -17.15 3.58 0.99
N HIS A 3 -17.93 4.65 0.99
CA HIS A 3 -18.03 5.60 -0.12
C HIS A 3 -16.79 6.51 -0.12
N ILE A 4 -15.62 5.96 -0.46
CA ILE A 4 -14.39 6.73 -0.61
C ILE A 4 -14.59 7.69 -1.79
N GLN A 5 -14.69 8.99 -1.50
CA GLN A 5 -14.92 10.00 -2.53
C GLN A 5 -13.63 10.49 -3.19
N SER A 6 -12.51 10.49 -2.46
CA SER A 6 -11.19 10.85 -2.99
C SER A 6 -10.07 10.25 -2.14
N GLN A 7 -8.95 9.95 -2.80
CA GLN A 7 -7.67 9.66 -2.16
C GLN A 7 -6.64 10.54 -2.86
N ILE A 8 -5.96 11.38 -2.10
CA ILE A 8 -4.98 12.36 -2.60
C ILE A 8 -3.67 12.20 -1.84
N ALA A 9 -2.59 12.72 -2.42
CA ALA A 9 -1.31 12.80 -1.72
C ALA A 9 -1.50 13.58 -0.41
N TRP A 10 -0.97 13.03 0.70
CA TRP A 10 -0.97 13.72 1.97
C TRP A 10 0.02 14.90 1.91
N ASN A 11 -0.49 16.09 2.18
CA ASN A 11 0.25 17.34 2.14
C ASN A 11 -0.34 18.32 3.17
N ILE A 12 0.49 18.80 4.07
CA ILE A 12 0.23 19.91 5.00
C ILE A 12 1.00 21.10 4.45
N SER A 13 0.28 22.20 4.24
CA SER A 13 0.79 23.40 3.56
C SER A 13 2.07 23.94 4.20
N ALA A 14 2.99 24.45 3.37
CA ALA A 14 4.14 25.25 3.79
C ALA A 14 3.78 26.48 4.63
N ALA A 15 2.54 26.97 4.51
CA ALA A 15 2.03 28.07 5.31
C ALA A 15 1.59 27.65 6.72
N ASP A 16 1.42 26.35 6.97
CA ASP A 16 1.07 25.81 8.27
C ASP A 16 2.35 25.39 9.01
N THR A 17 2.73 26.20 9.99
CA THR A 17 3.89 25.95 10.86
C THR A 17 3.49 25.42 12.24
N SER A 18 2.21 25.07 12.44
CA SER A 18 1.72 24.48 13.70
C SER A 18 2.11 23.00 13.78
N ASP A 19 2.23 22.47 15.00
CA ASP A 19 2.48 21.06 15.29
C ASP A 19 3.54 20.37 14.41
N SER A 20 4.66 21.05 14.15
CA SER A 20 5.79 20.58 13.32
C SER A 20 5.54 20.56 11.80
N GLY A 21 4.53 21.28 11.29
CA GLY A 21 4.36 21.56 9.87
C GLY A 21 5.44 22.48 9.29
N PRO A 22 5.64 22.49 7.96
CA PRO A 22 4.96 21.67 6.96
C PRO A 22 5.40 20.20 6.92
N ALA A 23 4.49 19.34 6.50
CA ALA A 23 4.73 17.90 6.37
C ALA A 23 3.96 17.30 5.20
N GLY A 24 4.37 16.14 4.72
CA GLY A 24 3.66 15.44 3.66
C GLY A 24 4.36 14.15 3.26
N SER A 25 3.70 13.39 2.40
CA SER A 25 4.33 12.22 1.79
C SER A 25 5.52 12.65 0.94
N SER A 26 6.65 11.96 1.11
CA SER A 26 7.82 12.17 0.27
C SER A 26 7.78 11.29 -0.98
N GLY A 27 8.37 11.78 -2.07
CA GLY A 27 8.51 11.07 -3.34
C GLY A 27 9.60 11.70 -4.20
N GLY A 28 10.12 10.95 -5.17
CA GLY A 28 11.20 11.46 -6.02
C GLY A 28 11.99 10.37 -6.73
N ILE A 29 13.11 10.78 -7.34
CA ILE A 29 14.04 9.90 -8.06
C ILE A 29 15.37 9.91 -7.32
N SER A 30 15.88 8.72 -6.97
CA SER A 30 17.16 8.59 -6.28
C SER A 30 18.33 9.04 -7.15
N SER A 31 19.28 9.79 -6.58
CA SER A 31 20.57 10.11 -7.20
C SER A 31 21.67 9.08 -6.90
N VAL A 32 21.38 8.10 -6.03
CA VAL A 32 22.35 7.11 -5.53
C VAL A 32 22.10 5.74 -6.15
N PHE A 33 20.84 5.34 -6.24
CA PHE A 33 20.45 4.03 -6.75
C PHE A 33 19.94 4.15 -8.18
N SER A 34 20.52 3.34 -9.06
CA SER A 34 20.03 3.20 -10.44
C SER A 34 18.61 2.64 -10.45
N GLU A 35 17.87 2.96 -11.52
CA GLU A 35 16.52 2.45 -11.66
C GLU A 35 16.52 0.92 -11.81
N PRO A 36 15.83 0.19 -10.91
CA PRO A 36 15.77 -1.27 -10.97
C PRO A 36 14.95 -1.75 -12.18
N SER A 37 15.32 -2.91 -12.72
CA SER A 37 14.69 -3.44 -13.95
C SER A 37 13.17 -3.61 -13.85
N TRP A 38 12.67 -3.96 -12.67
CA TRP A 38 11.24 -4.14 -12.42
C TRP A 38 10.45 -2.82 -12.38
N GLN A 39 11.10 -1.67 -12.20
CA GLN A 39 10.45 -0.35 -12.22
C GLN A 39 10.36 0.22 -13.64
N LYS A 40 11.25 -0.19 -14.55
CA LYS A 40 11.43 0.37 -15.91
C LYS A 40 10.22 0.30 -16.84
N SER A 41 9.35 -0.69 -16.65
CA SER A 41 8.24 -0.97 -17.56
C SER A 41 6.89 -0.53 -16.97
N THR A 42 6.85 0.65 -16.36
CA THR A 42 5.69 1.15 -15.60
C THR A 42 5.29 2.53 -16.11
N GLU A 43 4.07 2.96 -15.85
CA GLU A 43 3.63 4.32 -16.23
C GLU A 43 4.47 5.41 -15.56
N ALA A 44 5.02 5.13 -14.37
CA ALA A 44 5.93 6.02 -13.66
C ALA A 44 7.20 6.34 -14.48
N ASN A 45 7.58 5.51 -15.45
CA ASN A 45 8.73 5.79 -16.32
C ASN A 45 8.55 6.96 -17.27
N SER A 46 7.32 7.42 -17.50
CA SER A 46 7.09 8.71 -18.18
C SER A 46 7.77 9.88 -17.44
N VAL A 47 7.92 9.76 -16.12
CA VAL A 47 8.57 10.74 -15.25
C VAL A 47 9.98 10.30 -14.83
N ILE A 48 10.18 9.03 -14.45
CA ILE A 48 11.47 8.53 -13.94
C ILE A 48 12.55 8.49 -15.03
N GLN A 49 12.20 8.06 -16.25
CA GLN A 49 13.06 8.09 -17.43
C GLN A 49 14.47 7.50 -17.24
N GLY A 50 14.62 6.40 -16.49
CA GLY A 50 15.93 5.78 -16.28
C GLY A 50 16.84 6.52 -15.31
N GLN A 51 16.43 7.67 -14.74
CA GLN A 51 17.32 8.57 -14.01
C GLN A 51 17.72 8.05 -12.62
N GLY A 52 16.97 7.09 -12.08
CA GLY A 52 17.25 6.48 -10.78
C GLY A 52 16.04 5.75 -10.19
N ARG A 53 16.18 5.13 -9.02
CA ARG A 53 15.08 4.46 -8.32
C ARG A 53 14.03 5.48 -7.87
N GLY A 54 12.82 5.39 -8.44
CA GLY A 54 11.68 6.22 -8.05
C GLY A 54 11.05 5.78 -6.74
N VAL A 55 10.67 6.69 -5.84
CA VAL A 55 10.00 6.42 -4.55
C VAL A 55 8.69 7.21 -4.41
N PRO A 56 7.71 6.72 -3.64
CA PRO A 56 7.62 5.38 -3.03
C PRO A 56 7.18 4.30 -4.04
N ASP A 57 7.20 3.01 -3.66
CA ASP A 57 6.63 1.93 -4.48
C ASP A 57 5.11 1.82 -4.34
N ILE A 58 4.61 2.06 -3.12
CA ILE A 58 3.19 2.04 -2.77
C ILE A 58 2.89 3.16 -1.77
N ALA A 59 1.62 3.54 -1.68
CA ALA A 59 1.12 4.54 -0.74
C ALA A 59 -0.11 4.01 0.01
N ALA A 60 -0.26 4.43 1.26
CA ALA A 60 -1.43 4.15 2.09
C ALA A 60 -1.76 5.36 2.97
N THR A 61 -2.80 5.27 3.81
CA THR A 61 -3.25 6.36 4.69
C THR A 61 -2.10 6.87 5.56
N ALA A 62 -1.90 8.18 5.55
CA ALA A 62 -0.83 8.86 6.29
C ALA A 62 -1.32 10.10 7.06
N ASN A 63 -2.64 10.32 7.15
CA ASN A 63 -3.21 11.48 7.84
C ASN A 63 -4.56 11.15 8.49
N ASN A 64 -5.00 12.01 9.40
CA ASN A 64 -6.31 11.95 10.07
C ASN A 64 -6.60 10.56 10.67
N THR A 65 -5.59 9.98 11.33
CA THR A 65 -5.70 8.62 11.88
C THR A 65 -5.74 8.67 13.40
N TRP A 66 -6.71 7.99 14.00
CA TRP A 66 -6.75 7.81 15.44
C TRP A 66 -5.84 6.65 15.87
N MET A 67 -4.92 6.94 16.78
CA MET A 67 -4.13 5.93 17.47
C MET A 67 -4.68 5.72 18.88
N TYR A 68 -4.85 4.45 19.23
CA TYR A 68 -5.20 4.00 20.57
C TYR A 68 -4.02 3.21 21.12
N ALA A 69 -3.48 3.65 22.25
CA ALA A 69 -2.36 2.99 22.92
C ALA A 69 -2.73 2.78 24.40
N SER A 70 -2.32 1.66 24.98
CA SER A 70 -2.48 1.42 26.41
C SER A 70 -1.12 1.36 27.09
N SER A 71 -0.93 2.14 28.15
CA SER A 71 0.25 2.08 29.01
C SER A 71 -0.21 2.07 30.46
N ASP A 72 0.27 1.09 31.23
CA ASP A 72 -0.07 0.89 32.66
C ASP A 72 -1.59 0.89 32.95
N GLY A 73 -2.37 0.26 32.06
CA GLY A 73 -3.83 0.17 32.19
C GLY A 73 -4.58 1.46 31.82
N SER A 74 -3.88 2.53 31.44
CA SER A 74 -4.48 3.77 30.94
C SER A 74 -4.55 3.76 29.42
N LEU A 75 -5.73 4.04 28.88
CA LEU A 75 -5.93 4.22 27.44
C LEU A 75 -5.56 5.66 27.05
N LEU A 76 -4.65 5.77 26.10
CA LEU A 76 -4.26 7.00 25.43
C LEU A 76 -4.87 7.00 24.03
N GLN A 77 -5.50 8.11 23.67
CA GLN A 77 -6.04 8.34 22.33
C GLN A 77 -5.49 9.65 21.80
N TYR A 78 -4.92 9.61 20.60
CA TYR A 78 -4.41 10.81 19.93
C TYR A 78 -4.55 10.66 18.42
N GLU A 79 -4.79 11.78 17.76
CA GLU A 79 -4.76 11.88 16.31
C GLU A 79 -3.30 11.96 15.84
N VAL A 80 -2.97 11.16 14.83
CA VAL A 80 -1.63 11.07 14.26
C VAL A 80 -1.67 11.23 12.75
N TRP A 81 -0.52 11.69 12.25
CA TRP A 81 -0.20 11.79 10.84
C TRP A 81 1.21 11.28 10.58
N GLY A 82 1.58 11.09 9.32
CA GLY A 82 2.87 10.56 8.91
C GLY A 82 2.76 9.26 8.12
N THR A 83 3.70 9.04 7.20
CA THR A 83 3.88 7.76 6.53
C THR A 83 4.24 6.63 7.51
N SER A 84 4.64 6.96 8.75
CA SER A 84 4.76 6.01 9.85
C SER A 84 3.46 5.25 10.17
N ILE A 85 2.30 5.77 9.77
CA ILE A 85 1.01 5.07 9.85
C ILE A 85 0.84 4.09 8.68
N ALA A 86 1.26 4.50 7.48
CA ALA A 86 1.19 3.68 6.28
C ALA A 86 2.04 2.40 6.41
N SER A 87 3.23 2.51 7.02
CA SER A 87 4.15 1.37 7.20
C SER A 87 3.54 0.16 7.92
N PRO A 88 3.02 0.27 9.17
CA PRO A 88 2.40 -0.85 9.87
C PRO A 88 1.08 -1.30 9.21
N LEU A 89 0.34 -0.39 8.58
CA LEU A 89 -0.88 -0.76 7.85
C LEU A 89 -0.56 -1.70 6.67
N VAL A 90 0.45 -1.36 5.87
CA VAL A 90 0.94 -2.21 4.78
C VAL A 90 1.56 -3.50 5.32
N ALA A 91 2.29 -3.44 6.43
CA ALA A 91 2.86 -4.64 7.05
C ALA A 91 1.77 -5.63 7.48
N GLY A 92 0.67 -5.16 8.08
CA GLY A 92 -0.49 -5.98 8.40
C GLY A 92 -1.13 -6.61 7.17
N LEU A 93 -1.31 -5.82 6.10
CA LEU A 93 -1.79 -6.34 4.81
C LEU A 93 -0.91 -7.46 4.26
N VAL A 94 0.41 -7.26 4.25
CA VAL A 94 1.37 -8.28 3.79
C VAL A 94 1.36 -9.52 4.68
N ALA A 95 1.22 -9.35 6.01
CA ALA A 95 1.13 -10.47 6.95
C ALA A 95 -0.12 -11.34 6.69
N GLU A 96 -1.27 -10.73 6.40
CA GLU A 96 -2.47 -11.46 6.00
C GLU A 96 -2.28 -12.21 4.67
N MET A 97 -1.62 -11.57 3.69
CA MET A 97 -1.28 -12.25 2.42
C MET A 97 -0.37 -13.45 2.65
N ASP A 98 0.64 -13.33 3.52
CA ASP A 98 1.55 -14.42 3.86
C ASP A 98 0.87 -15.54 4.66
N ALA A 99 -0.10 -15.20 5.52
CA ALA A 99 -0.93 -16.18 6.23
C ALA A 99 -1.74 -17.03 5.25
N VAL A 100 -2.39 -16.38 4.27
CA VAL A 100 -3.09 -17.06 3.17
C VAL A 100 -2.15 -17.96 2.38
N LEU A 101 -0.97 -17.44 1.98
CA LEU A 101 0.00 -18.24 1.22
C LEU A 101 0.46 -19.47 2.00
N THR A 102 0.74 -19.30 3.28
CA THR A 102 1.17 -20.39 4.17
C THR A 102 0.10 -21.46 4.31
N HIS A 103 -1.17 -21.05 4.50
CA HIS A 103 -2.31 -21.98 4.57
C HIS A 103 -2.45 -22.81 3.27
N GLU A 104 -2.18 -22.20 2.11
CA GLU A 104 -2.18 -22.86 0.81
C GLU A 104 -0.89 -23.65 0.51
N GLY A 105 0.02 -23.80 1.48
CA GLY A 105 1.29 -24.51 1.31
C GLY A 105 2.29 -23.79 0.39
N ARG A 106 2.19 -22.47 0.25
CA ARG A 106 3.03 -21.61 -0.59
C ARG A 106 4.02 -20.80 0.27
N PRO A 107 5.19 -20.44 -0.26
CA PRO A 107 6.13 -19.57 0.45
C PRO A 107 5.57 -18.14 0.61
N PRO A 108 6.02 -17.39 1.63
CA PRO A 108 5.67 -15.98 1.81
C PRO A 108 6.19 -15.12 0.65
N LEU A 109 5.67 -13.90 0.54
CA LEU A 109 6.00 -12.96 -0.54
C LEU A 109 7.48 -12.57 -0.56
N GLY A 110 8.10 -12.40 0.62
CA GLY A 110 9.48 -11.97 0.75
C GLY A 110 9.74 -10.60 0.09
N PHE A 111 10.75 -10.50 -0.76
CA PHE A 111 11.04 -9.28 -1.52
C PHE A 111 9.97 -9.05 -2.60
N ALA A 112 8.96 -8.24 -2.27
CA ALA A 112 7.74 -8.12 -3.04
C ALA A 112 7.79 -7.10 -4.19
N ASP A 113 8.78 -6.19 -4.25
CA ASP A 113 8.79 -5.09 -5.24
C ASP A 113 8.58 -5.60 -6.67
N PRO A 114 9.35 -6.59 -7.19
CA PRO A 114 9.14 -7.05 -8.57
C PRO A 114 7.72 -7.55 -8.85
N SER A 115 7.10 -8.19 -7.86
CA SER A 115 5.72 -8.69 -7.95
C SER A 115 4.70 -7.56 -7.93
N ILE A 116 4.87 -6.57 -7.04
CA ILE A 116 3.99 -5.41 -6.92
C ILE A 116 3.93 -4.65 -8.25
N TYR A 117 5.10 -4.38 -8.86
CA TYR A 117 5.15 -3.69 -10.15
C TYR A 117 4.50 -4.50 -11.28
N ALA A 118 4.68 -5.82 -11.29
CA ALA A 118 4.02 -6.70 -12.24
C ALA A 118 2.49 -6.71 -12.06
N TRP A 119 1.99 -6.68 -10.82
CA TRP A 119 0.56 -6.62 -10.53
C TRP A 119 -0.04 -5.27 -10.88
N ALA A 120 0.63 -4.16 -10.54
CA ALA A 120 0.18 -2.81 -10.87
C ALA A 120 -0.01 -2.65 -12.38
N ASN A 121 0.96 -3.10 -13.18
CA ASN A 121 0.85 -3.08 -14.64
C ASN A 121 -0.34 -3.89 -15.17
N ARG A 122 -0.68 -5.02 -14.52
CA ARG A 122 -1.86 -5.83 -14.90
C ARG A 122 -3.18 -5.13 -14.53
N MET A 123 -3.20 -4.36 -13.45
CA MET A 123 -4.38 -3.62 -13.01
C MET A 123 -4.69 -2.43 -13.92
N VAL A 124 -3.67 -1.83 -14.54
CA VAL A 124 -3.80 -0.66 -15.42
C VAL A 124 -3.90 -1.05 -16.90
N ALA A 125 -3.45 -2.25 -17.29
CA ALA A 125 -3.61 -2.75 -18.65
C ALA A 125 -5.09 -2.83 -19.05
N PRO A 126 -5.45 -2.53 -20.33
CA PRO A 126 -6.81 -2.69 -20.82
C PRO A 126 -7.31 -4.13 -20.54
N MET A 127 -8.48 -4.25 -19.93
CA MET A 127 -9.07 -5.55 -19.63
C MET A 127 -9.40 -6.30 -20.93
N ASN A 128 -8.58 -7.27 -21.30
CA ASN A 128 -8.93 -8.23 -22.33
C ASN A 128 -9.76 -9.33 -21.67
N SER A 129 -11.09 -9.27 -21.82
CA SER A 129 -11.97 -10.35 -21.38
C SER A 129 -11.75 -11.59 -22.26
N THR A 130 -11.30 -12.70 -21.68
CA THR A 130 -11.39 -14.02 -22.31
C THR A 130 -12.43 -14.86 -21.59
N SER A 131 -12.88 -15.97 -22.20
CA SER A 131 -13.84 -16.89 -21.59
C SER A 131 -13.35 -17.56 -20.30
N THR A 132 -12.07 -17.46 -19.99
CA THR A 132 -11.42 -18.21 -18.90
C THR A 132 -10.63 -17.31 -17.94
N THR A 133 -10.38 -16.04 -18.28
CA THR A 133 -9.80 -15.03 -17.39
C THR A 133 -10.34 -13.63 -17.73
N GLY A 134 -10.85 -12.94 -16.70
CA GLY A 134 -11.31 -11.55 -16.76
C GLY A 134 -11.79 -11.10 -15.38
N PHE A 135 -11.45 -9.87 -15.00
CA PHE A 135 -11.99 -9.24 -13.78
C PHE A 135 -13.38 -8.70 -14.13
N LEU A 136 -14.44 -9.48 -13.87
CA LEU A 136 -15.80 -8.97 -13.99
C LEU A 136 -16.03 -8.00 -12.81
N PRO A 137 -16.41 -6.74 -13.03
CA PRO A 137 -16.83 -5.84 -11.96
C PRO A 137 -18.25 -6.25 -11.52
N THR A 138 -18.38 -7.40 -10.85
CA THR A 138 -19.68 -7.89 -10.38
C THR A 138 -20.14 -7.22 -9.10
N GLY A 139 -19.34 -6.34 -8.49
CA GLY A 139 -19.65 -5.75 -7.18
C GLY A 139 -19.74 -6.79 -6.06
N SER A 140 -19.28 -8.01 -6.32
CA SER A 140 -19.22 -9.12 -5.36
C SER A 140 -17.78 -9.60 -5.30
N TYR A 141 -17.14 -9.41 -4.15
CA TYR A 141 -15.86 -10.05 -3.84
C TYR A 141 -16.11 -11.56 -3.75
N ASN A 142 -16.00 -12.27 -4.86
CA ASN A 142 -16.09 -13.72 -4.90
C ASN A 142 -14.71 -14.33 -4.61
N SER A 143 -14.21 -14.07 -3.41
CA SER A 143 -12.97 -14.68 -2.93
C SER A 143 -13.30 -16.03 -2.30
N THR A 144 -12.55 -17.08 -2.65
CA THR A 144 -12.58 -18.35 -1.91
C THR A 144 -11.81 -18.27 -0.59
N LEU A 145 -11.17 -17.13 -0.32
CA LEU A 145 -10.44 -16.91 0.93
C LEU A 145 -11.41 -16.67 2.08
N PRO A 146 -11.15 -17.24 3.26
CA PRO A 146 -12.00 -17.05 4.43
C PRO A 146 -12.00 -15.58 4.88
N THR A 147 -13.13 -15.14 5.41
CA THR A 147 -13.30 -13.81 6.02
C THR A 147 -12.97 -13.80 7.51
N LEU A 148 -12.57 -14.95 8.05
CA LEU A 148 -12.17 -15.17 9.44
C LEU A 148 -10.71 -15.64 9.47
N PRO A 149 -10.00 -15.45 10.60
CA PRO A 149 -8.67 -16.03 10.78
C PRO A 149 -8.65 -17.52 10.49
N PHE A 150 -7.56 -18.02 9.90
CA PHE A 150 -7.37 -19.45 9.60
C PHE A 150 -7.26 -20.29 10.87
N ASP A 151 -6.73 -19.71 11.94
CA ASP A 151 -6.51 -20.34 13.24
C ASP A 151 -7.23 -19.56 14.34
N ASP A 152 -7.69 -20.28 15.36
CA ASP A 152 -8.29 -19.67 16.55
C ASP A 152 -7.23 -18.93 17.38
N VAL A 153 -7.51 -17.68 17.75
CA VAL A 153 -6.61 -16.88 18.60
C VAL A 153 -6.89 -17.23 20.06
N THR A 154 -6.29 -18.32 20.55
CA THR A 154 -6.30 -18.70 21.98
C THR A 154 -5.06 -18.22 22.72
#